data_AF-A0A8S3RLS8-F1
#
_entry.id   AF-A0A8S3RLS8-F1
#
_cell.length_a   1.000
_cell.length_b   1.000
_cell.length_c   1.000
_cell.angle_alpha   90.00
_cell.angle_beta   90.00
_cell.angle_gamma   90.00
#
_symmetry.space_group_name_H-M   'P 1'
#
loop_
_entity.id
_entity.type
_entity.pdbx_description
1 polymer ?
#
loop_
_entity_poly.entity_id
_entity_poly.type
_entity_poly.pdbx_seq_one_letter_code
_entity_poly.pdbx_strand_id
1 'polypeptide(L)'
;MPITKIPIVHKFGIISHSQRLELQERLLKQSYLQSVESQKVLQTSRNPLEVTEEFVYQYNNAKTLDEREKYEATAHKMLERSKRRSGLRLNGLGQYVNLPMAWTELAQLAQCKGKIQEECLDVLITTLDQSPLERFHIPALFFLAETMLYWLRTDAVHQPYLRTGEIKLLKVTCHGILPLVV
;
A
#
# COMPACT_ATOMS: atom_id res chain seq x y z
N MET A 1 -67.20 18.53 -31.44
CA MET A 1 -66.60 18.24 -30.12
C MET A 1 -65.13 17.87 -30.33
N PRO A 2 -64.16 18.47 -29.63
CA PRO A 2 -62.75 18.18 -29.86
C PRO A 2 -62.33 16.88 -29.17
N ILE A 3 -61.58 16.03 -29.87
CA ILE A 3 -61.04 14.76 -29.37
C ILE A 3 -59.70 15.04 -28.69
N THR A 4 -59.66 15.04 -27.36
CA THR A 4 -58.41 15.10 -26.58
C THR A 4 -57.78 13.71 -26.49
N LYS A 5 -56.66 13.48 -27.18
CA LYS A 5 -55.84 12.27 -27.00
C LYS A 5 -55.08 12.35 -25.69
N ILE A 6 -55.39 11.47 -24.75
CA ILE A 6 -54.68 11.34 -23.47
C ILE A 6 -53.40 10.52 -23.74
N PRO A 7 -52.20 11.00 -23.37
CA PRO A 7 -50.97 10.25 -23.58
C PRO A 7 -50.93 9.01 -22.67
N ILE A 8 -50.69 7.85 -23.28
CA ILE A 8 -50.55 6.58 -22.58
C ILE A 8 -49.17 6.58 -21.90
N VAL A 9 -49.15 6.89 -20.61
CA VAL A 9 -47.95 6.77 -19.76
C VAL A 9 -47.84 5.33 -19.29
N HIS A 10 -46.90 4.57 -19.84
CA HIS A 10 -46.59 3.21 -19.36
C HIS A 10 -45.91 3.31 -17.98
N LYS A 11 -46.69 3.03 -16.92
CA LYS A 11 -46.27 3.06 -15.50
C LYS A 11 -45.60 1.78 -14.98
N PHE A 12 -45.17 0.87 -15.85
CA PHE A 12 -44.50 -0.36 -15.42
C PHE A 12 -43.08 -0.39 -15.96
N GLY A 13 -42.12 -0.67 -15.06
CA GLY A 13 -40.67 -0.73 -15.31
C GLY A 13 -40.21 -1.85 -16.24
N ILE A 14 -40.93 -2.05 -17.35
CA ILE A 14 -40.55 -2.93 -18.45
C ILE A 14 -39.97 -2.02 -19.53
N ILE A 15 -38.68 -1.74 -19.41
CA ILE A 15 -37.93 -1.03 -20.44
C ILE A 15 -37.95 -1.90 -21.72
N SER A 16 -38.24 -1.31 -22.87
CA SER A 16 -38.17 -2.06 -24.13
C SER A 16 -36.75 -2.55 -24.37
N HIS A 17 -36.58 -3.70 -25.03
CA HIS A 17 -35.26 -4.30 -25.21
C HIS A 17 -34.26 -3.34 -25.88
N SER A 18 -34.72 -2.53 -26.84
CA SER A 18 -33.92 -1.49 -27.49
C SER A 18 -33.48 -0.38 -26.53
N GLN A 19 -34.37 0.12 -25.68
CA GLN A 19 -34.04 1.15 -24.68
C GLN A 19 -33.08 0.62 -23.60
N ARG A 20 -33.18 -0.67 -23.26
CA ARG A 20 -32.24 -1.31 -22.32
C ARG A 20 -30.83 -1.39 -22.90
N LEU A 21 -30.68 -1.75 -24.18
CA LEU A 21 -29.38 -1.78 -24.85
C LEU A 21 -28.76 -0.38 -24.94
N GLU A 22 -29.56 0.62 -25.29
CA GLU A 22 -29.09 2.02 -25.35
C GLU A 22 -28.65 2.55 -23.98
N LEU A 23 -29.41 2.23 -22.92
CA LEU A 23 -29.02 2.54 -21.54
C LEU A 23 -27.73 1.84 -21.14
N GLN A 24 -27.58 0.56 -21.47
CA GLN A 24 -26.38 -0.20 -21.15
C GLN A 24 -25.15 0.36 -21.86
N GLU A 25 -25.27 0.76 -23.13
CA GLU A 25 -24.19 1.39 -23.89
C GLU A 25 -23.80 2.76 -23.30
N ARG A 26 -24.79 3.57 -22.86
CA ARG A 26 -24.53 4.84 -22.17
C ARG A 26 -23.80 4.66 -20.85
N LEU A 27 -24.23 3.69 -20.03
CA LEU A 27 -23.59 3.39 -18.75
C LEU A 27 -22.16 2.88 -18.94
N LEU A 28 -21.91 2.04 -19.96
CA LEU A 28 -20.56 1.58 -20.31
C LEU A 28 -19.66 2.72 -20.82
N LYS A 29 -20.18 3.63 -21.64
CA LYS A 29 -19.44 4.83 -22.06
C LYS A 29 -19.11 5.74 -20.88
N GLN A 30 -20.04 5.92 -19.95
CA GLN A 30 -19.84 6.76 -18.78
C GLN A 30 -18.81 6.15 -17.81
N SER A 31 -18.86 4.82 -17.58
CA SER A 31 -17.86 4.15 -16.73
C SER A 31 -16.46 4.16 -17.37
N TYR A 32 -16.37 4.04 -18.68
CA TYR A 32 -15.10 4.18 -19.41
C TYR A 32 -14.55 5.60 -19.34
N LEU A 33 -15.37 6.63 -19.55
CA LEU A 33 -14.92 8.02 -19.43
C LEU A 33 -14.48 8.35 -18.00
N GLN A 34 -15.22 7.85 -17.00
CA GLN A 34 -14.86 8.02 -15.59
C GLN A 34 -13.56 7.29 -15.23
N SER A 35 -13.29 6.11 -15.80
CA SER A 35 -12.02 5.41 -15.59
C SER A 35 -10.84 6.13 -16.26
N VAL A 36 -11.05 6.71 -17.46
CA VAL A 36 -10.04 7.53 -18.15
C VAL A 36 -9.75 8.83 -17.41
N GLU A 37 -10.77 9.51 -16.87
CA GLU A 37 -10.58 10.69 -16.02
C GLU A 37 -9.86 10.34 -14.71
N SER A 38 -10.24 9.24 -14.06
CA SER A 38 -9.55 8.73 -12.87
C SER A 38 -8.07 8.42 -13.14
N GLN A 39 -7.78 7.83 -14.30
CA GLN A 39 -6.40 7.57 -14.74
C GLN A 39 -5.61 8.86 -15.02
N LYS A 40 -6.23 9.88 -15.62
CA LYS A 40 -5.58 11.18 -15.85
C LYS A 40 -5.28 11.92 -14.55
N VAL A 41 -6.16 11.85 -13.55
CA VAL A 41 -5.92 12.43 -12.22
C VAL A 41 -4.78 11.70 -11.49
N LEU A 42 -4.68 10.37 -11.62
CA LEU A 42 -3.59 9.57 -11.04
C LEU A 42 -2.21 9.88 -11.63
N GLN A 43 -2.12 10.31 -12.89
CA GLN A 43 -0.83 10.54 -13.57
C GLN A 43 -0.18 11.88 -13.20
N THR A 44 -0.93 12.88 -12.72
CA THR A 44 -0.39 14.24 -12.53
C THR A 44 0.31 14.46 -11.18
N SER A 45 0.22 13.50 -10.25
CA SER A 45 0.65 13.67 -8.85
C SER A 45 1.35 12.46 -8.24
N ARG A 46 1.86 11.49 -9.02
CA ARG A 46 2.60 10.38 -8.41
C ARG A 46 3.92 10.90 -7.86
N ASN A 47 4.06 10.83 -6.54
CA ASN A 47 5.29 11.23 -5.88
C ASN A 47 6.39 10.26 -6.34
N PRO A 48 7.50 10.74 -6.90
CA PRO A 48 8.56 9.87 -7.42
C PRO A 48 9.24 9.00 -6.34
N LEU A 49 8.93 9.27 -5.06
CA LEU A 49 9.42 8.53 -3.90
C LEU A 49 8.30 7.77 -3.18
N GLU A 50 7.23 7.39 -3.90
CA GLU A 50 6.22 6.46 -3.42
C GLU A 50 6.61 5.02 -3.76
N VAL A 51 6.44 4.12 -2.81
CA VAL A 51 6.87 2.73 -2.95
C VAL A 51 5.77 1.97 -3.68
N THR A 52 6.03 1.60 -4.94
CA THR A 52 5.08 0.82 -5.75
C THR A 52 5.55 -0.62 -5.90
N GLU A 53 4.62 -1.54 -6.10
CA GLU A 53 4.95 -2.95 -6.38
C GLU A 53 5.80 -3.08 -7.66
N GLU A 54 5.54 -2.23 -8.65
CA GLU A 54 6.33 -2.11 -9.88
C GLU A 54 7.80 -1.77 -9.57
N PHE A 55 8.04 -0.84 -8.64
CA PHE A 55 9.40 -0.46 -8.23
C PHE A 55 10.11 -1.63 -7.53
N VAL A 56 9.45 -2.32 -6.60
CA VAL A 56 10.01 -3.49 -5.91
C VAL A 56 10.38 -4.59 -6.90
N TYR A 57 9.51 -4.85 -7.87
CA TYR A 57 9.77 -5.84 -8.93
C TYR A 57 10.98 -5.43 -9.79
N GLN A 58 11.06 -4.17 -10.20
CA GLN A 58 12.19 -3.65 -10.99
C GLN A 58 13.50 -3.70 -10.20
N TYR A 59 13.48 -3.31 -8.92
CA TYR A 59 14.63 -3.37 -8.02
C TYR A 59 15.20 -4.79 -7.91
N ASN A 60 14.33 -5.78 -7.68
CA ASN A 60 14.76 -7.17 -7.49
C ASN A 60 15.21 -7.85 -8.79
N ASN A 61 14.76 -7.38 -9.96
CA ASN A 61 15.09 -7.96 -11.26
C ASN A 61 16.16 -7.17 -12.04
N ALA A 62 16.68 -6.08 -11.50
CA ALA A 62 17.72 -5.28 -12.14
C ALA A 62 19.00 -6.11 -12.36
N LYS A 63 19.44 -6.22 -13.62
CA LYS A 63 20.62 -7.01 -14.01
C LYS A 63 21.86 -6.15 -14.23
N THR A 64 21.67 -4.90 -14.66
CA THR A 64 22.76 -3.96 -14.97
C THR A 64 23.23 -3.26 -13.70
N LEU A 65 24.55 -3.09 -13.55
CA LEU A 65 25.15 -2.36 -12.43
C LEU A 65 24.59 -0.92 -12.32
N ASP A 66 24.59 -0.18 -13.42
CA ASP A 66 24.09 1.21 -13.47
C ASP A 66 22.61 1.34 -13.09
N GLU A 67 21.78 0.37 -13.46
CA GLU A 67 20.36 0.36 -13.11
C GLU A 67 20.19 0.06 -11.62
N ARG A 68 20.93 -0.93 -11.12
CA ARG A 68 20.91 -1.32 -9.72
C ARG A 68 21.32 -0.16 -8.81
N GLU A 69 22.39 0.57 -9.16
CA GLU A 69 22.81 1.77 -8.41
C GLU A 69 21.74 2.87 -8.41
N LYS A 70 21.05 3.09 -9.53
CA LYS A 70 19.93 4.07 -9.61
C LYS A 70 18.76 3.65 -8.71
N TYR A 71 18.39 2.38 -8.73
CA TYR A 71 17.32 1.85 -7.89
C TYR A 71 17.71 1.88 -6.41
N GLU A 72 18.97 1.57 -6.07
CA GLU A 72 19.49 1.63 -4.71
C GLU A 72 19.54 3.08 -4.17
N ALA A 73 20.01 4.04 -4.99
CA ALA A 73 19.96 5.46 -4.64
C ALA A 73 18.53 5.97 -4.43
N THR A 74 17.57 5.47 -5.22
CA THR A 74 16.15 5.82 -5.09
C THR A 74 15.54 5.20 -3.83
N ALA A 75 15.83 3.92 -3.57
CA ALA A 75 15.40 3.21 -2.37
C ALA A 75 15.96 3.87 -1.09
N HIS A 76 17.21 4.34 -1.11
CA HIS A 76 17.77 5.10 0.00
C HIS A 76 17.04 6.43 0.25
N LYS A 77 16.65 7.16 -0.81
CA LYS A 77 15.84 8.38 -0.66
C LYS A 77 14.46 8.08 -0.06
N MET A 78 13.83 6.99 -0.48
CA MET A 78 12.56 6.52 0.08
C MET A 78 12.72 6.13 1.55
N LEU A 79 13.79 5.40 1.91
CA LEU A 79 14.09 5.02 3.28
C LEU A 79 14.31 6.24 4.18
N GLU A 80 15.11 7.23 3.75
CA GLU A 80 15.34 8.46 4.52
C GLU A 80 14.04 9.26 4.73
N ARG A 81 13.14 9.26 3.74
CA ARG A 81 11.82 9.84 3.88
C ARG A 81 11.00 9.10 4.94
N SER A 82 10.98 7.77 4.91
CA SER A 82 10.25 6.96 5.88
C SER A 82 10.81 7.12 7.30
N LYS A 83 12.14 7.22 7.47
CA LYS A 83 12.78 7.52 8.77
C LYS A 83 12.35 8.86 9.36
N ARG A 84 12.20 9.89 8.52
CA ARG A 84 11.69 11.20 8.97
C ARG A 84 10.23 11.11 9.36
N ARG A 85 9.42 10.39 8.58
CA ARG A 85 7.99 10.22 8.82
C ARG A 85 7.68 9.34 10.04
N SER A 86 8.55 8.39 10.39
CA SER A 86 8.43 7.59 11.61
C SER A 86 8.89 8.34 12.86
N GLY A 87 9.41 9.55 12.73
CA GLY A 87 9.93 10.30 13.87
C GLY A 87 11.11 9.62 14.54
N LEU A 88 11.92 8.86 13.81
CA LEU A 88 13.03 8.04 14.36
C LEU A 88 13.97 8.85 15.28
N ARG A 89 14.20 10.14 14.98
CA ARG A 89 15.06 11.02 15.79
C ARG A 89 14.38 11.65 17.01
N LEU A 90 13.05 11.59 17.04
CA LEU A 90 12.20 12.24 18.04
C LEU A 90 11.34 11.19 18.77
N ASN A 91 11.77 9.92 18.79
CA ASN A 91 11.08 8.79 19.43
C ASN A 91 9.60 8.67 19.01
N GLY A 92 9.31 8.87 17.72
CA GLY A 92 7.94 8.77 17.20
C GLY A 92 7.03 9.95 17.55
N LEU A 93 7.57 11.04 18.11
CA LEU A 93 6.82 12.26 18.42
C LEU A 93 7.16 13.38 17.43
N GLY A 94 6.16 14.08 16.92
CA GLY A 94 6.37 15.27 16.10
C GLY A 94 5.16 15.65 15.26
N GLN A 95 5.08 16.93 14.91
CA GLN A 95 3.93 17.48 14.19
C GLN A 95 3.74 16.90 12.77
N TYR A 96 4.81 16.37 12.18
CA TYR A 96 4.80 15.77 10.83
C TYR A 96 5.06 14.26 10.87
N VAL A 97 5.03 13.65 12.05
CA VAL A 97 5.21 12.21 12.21
C VAL A 97 3.89 11.52 11.90
N ASN A 98 3.95 10.50 11.05
CA ASN A 98 2.82 9.65 10.73
C ASN A 98 3.30 8.20 10.80
N LEU A 99 3.18 7.61 11.99
CA LEU A 99 3.67 6.27 12.30
C LEU A 99 3.00 5.19 11.43
N PRO A 100 1.66 5.14 11.28
CA PRO A 100 1.01 4.17 10.41
C PRO A 100 1.57 4.17 8.99
N MET A 101 1.66 5.36 8.39
CA MET A 101 2.14 5.51 7.02
C MET A 101 3.62 5.13 6.88
N ALA A 102 4.44 5.52 7.86
CA ALA A 102 5.87 5.19 7.85
C ALA A 102 6.09 3.68 7.95
N TRP A 103 5.36 2.98 8.82
CA TRP A 103 5.48 1.53 8.95
C TRP A 103 5.02 0.80 7.70
N THR A 104 3.94 1.23 7.06
CA THR A 104 3.48 0.63 5.80
C THR A 104 4.49 0.84 4.67
N GLU A 105 5.06 2.05 4.55
CA GLU A 105 6.09 2.35 3.53
C GLU A 105 7.38 1.56 3.78
N LEU A 106 7.82 1.44 5.04
CA LEU A 106 8.98 0.64 5.41
C LEU A 106 8.74 -0.86 5.16
N ALA A 107 7.54 -1.37 5.44
CA ALA A 107 7.17 -2.74 5.12
C ALA A 107 7.15 -2.98 3.60
N GLN A 108 6.68 -2.03 2.79
CA GLN A 108 6.77 -2.16 1.33
C GLN A 108 8.23 -2.13 0.84
N LEU A 109 9.06 -1.22 1.35
CA LEU A 109 10.48 -1.14 0.99
C LEU A 109 11.28 -2.37 1.44
N ALA A 110 10.89 -3.01 2.53
CA ALA A 110 11.55 -4.23 3.01
C ALA A 110 11.42 -5.42 2.05
N GLN A 111 10.56 -5.33 1.03
CA GLN A 111 10.50 -6.31 -0.07
C GLN A 111 11.67 -6.19 -1.06
N CYS A 112 12.40 -5.06 -1.06
CA CYS A 112 13.61 -4.86 -1.84
C CYS A 112 14.78 -5.62 -1.21
N LYS A 113 15.13 -6.78 -1.77
CA LYS A 113 16.10 -7.71 -1.16
C LYS A 113 17.49 -7.09 -1.01
N GLY A 114 18.22 -7.50 0.03
CA GLY A 114 19.60 -7.09 0.29
C GLY A 114 19.70 -6.03 1.40
N LYS A 115 20.62 -5.07 1.25
CA LYS A 115 20.93 -4.08 2.30
C LYS A 115 19.73 -3.22 2.69
N ILE A 116 18.95 -2.78 1.71
CA ILE A 116 17.73 -1.97 1.93
C ILE A 116 16.73 -2.72 2.82
N GLN A 117 16.50 -4.01 2.58
CA GLN A 117 15.63 -4.82 3.44
C GLN A 117 16.09 -4.83 4.90
N GLU A 118 17.38 -5.08 5.14
CA GLU A 118 17.92 -5.12 6.50
C GLU A 118 17.78 -3.77 7.21
N GLU A 119 18.10 -2.67 6.54
CA GLU A 119 17.95 -1.32 7.09
C GLU A 119 16.48 -0.98 7.36
N CYS A 120 15.56 -1.35 6.46
CA CYS A 120 14.13 -1.11 6.66
C CYS A 120 13.62 -1.85 7.90
N LEU A 121 13.99 -3.12 8.07
CA LEU A 121 13.61 -3.92 9.23
C LEU A 121 14.19 -3.35 10.53
N ASP A 122 15.45 -2.89 10.53
CA ASP A 122 16.07 -2.29 11.72
C ASP A 122 15.39 -0.98 12.13
N VAL A 123 15.08 -0.12 11.17
CA VAL A 123 14.30 1.10 11.42
C VAL A 123 12.93 0.74 11.96
N LEU A 124 12.27 -0.26 11.38
CA LEU A 124 10.94 -0.65 11.79
C LEU A 124 10.91 -1.16 13.24
N ILE A 125 11.83 -2.04 13.62
CA ILE A 125 12.02 -2.51 15.01
C ILE A 125 12.22 -1.31 15.95
N THR A 126 13.16 -0.43 15.60
CA THR A 126 13.51 0.72 16.45
C THR A 126 12.32 1.65 16.64
N THR A 127 11.57 1.92 15.58
CA THR A 127 10.41 2.82 15.64
C THR A 127 9.25 2.21 16.40
N LEU A 128 8.98 0.90 16.26
CA LEU A 128 7.94 0.22 17.03
C LEU A 128 8.25 0.21 18.52
N ASP A 129 9.53 0.05 18.90
CA ASP A 129 9.97 0.04 20.29
C ASP A 129 9.88 1.43 20.95
N GLN A 130 10.19 2.48 20.20
CA GLN A 130 10.25 3.85 20.72
C GLN A 130 8.92 4.61 20.63
N SER A 131 8.04 4.25 19.71
CA SER A 131 6.83 5.03 19.42
C SER A 131 5.73 4.83 20.46
N PRO A 132 4.98 5.89 20.82
CA PRO A 132 3.78 5.75 21.62
C PRO A 132 2.70 4.98 20.83
N LEU A 133 2.04 4.03 21.49
CA LEU A 133 1.05 3.19 20.87
C LEU A 133 -0.36 3.75 21.13
N GLU A 134 -1.04 4.14 20.05
CA GLU A 134 -2.38 4.73 20.10
C GLU A 134 -3.38 3.87 19.34
N ARG A 135 -4.67 3.97 19.67
CA ARG A 135 -5.72 3.09 19.12
C ARG A 135 -5.84 3.15 17.59
N PHE A 136 -5.53 4.29 16.97
CA PHE A 136 -5.57 4.42 15.52
C PHE A 136 -4.37 3.76 14.82
N HIS A 137 -3.33 3.36 15.56
CA HIS A 137 -2.19 2.60 15.02
C HIS A 137 -2.52 1.12 14.79
N ILE A 138 -3.57 0.60 15.45
CA ILE A 138 -3.93 -0.83 15.46
C ILE A 138 -4.04 -1.41 14.04
N PRO A 139 -4.77 -0.80 13.09
CA PRO A 139 -4.90 -1.38 11.74
C PRO A 139 -3.55 -1.55 11.03
N ALA A 140 -2.64 -0.57 11.18
CA ALA A 140 -1.31 -0.64 10.58
C ALA A 140 -0.45 -1.74 11.23
N LEU A 141 -0.57 -1.94 12.55
CA LEU A 141 0.12 -3.02 13.27
C LEU A 141 -0.38 -4.40 12.84
N PHE A 142 -1.70 -4.56 12.66
CA PHE A 142 -2.27 -5.82 12.14
C PHE A 142 -1.85 -6.11 10.70
N PHE A 143 -1.89 -5.11 9.83
CA PHE A 143 -1.40 -5.23 8.46
C PHE A 143 0.08 -5.64 8.44
N LEU A 144 0.88 -5.01 9.28
CA LEU A 144 2.30 -5.30 9.38
C LEU A 144 2.54 -6.73 9.89
N ALA A 145 1.83 -7.13 10.96
CA ALA A 145 1.88 -8.48 11.50
C ALA A 145 1.55 -9.55 10.44
N GLU A 146 0.44 -9.36 9.72
CA GLU A 146 -0.01 -10.25 8.65
C GLU A 146 1.05 -10.37 7.54
N THR A 147 1.60 -9.23 7.11
CA THR A 147 2.64 -9.18 6.08
C THR A 147 3.90 -9.91 6.52
N MET A 148 4.37 -9.68 7.76
CA MET A 148 5.59 -10.34 8.27
C MET A 148 5.39 -11.83 8.49
N LEU A 149 4.21 -12.26 8.97
CA LEU A 149 3.86 -13.67 9.09
C LEU A 149 3.80 -14.37 7.73
N TYR A 150 3.25 -13.69 6.73
CA TYR A 150 3.21 -14.19 5.36
C TYR A 150 4.63 -14.40 4.79
N TRP A 151 5.55 -13.45 5.02
CA TRP A 151 6.95 -13.60 4.59
C TRP A 151 7.67 -14.71 5.34
N LEU A 152 7.52 -14.77 6.67
CA LEU A 152 8.11 -15.82 7.49
C LEU A 152 7.64 -17.20 7.02
N ARG A 153 6.35 -17.35 6.71
CA ARG A 153 5.81 -18.60 6.16
C ARG A 153 6.40 -18.92 4.78
N THR A 154 6.53 -17.94 3.90
CA THR A 154 7.03 -18.17 2.54
C THR A 154 8.51 -18.53 2.54
N ASP A 155 9.33 -17.82 3.33
CA ASP A 155 10.78 -17.97 3.36
C ASP A 155 11.24 -19.15 4.25
N ALA A 156 10.65 -19.35 5.43
CA ALA A 156 11.10 -20.35 6.39
C ALA A 156 10.66 -21.79 6.05
N VAL A 157 9.63 -21.97 5.20
CA VAL A 157 9.15 -23.32 4.83
C VAL A 157 10.21 -24.16 4.11
N HIS A 158 11.23 -23.52 3.52
CA HIS A 158 12.23 -24.19 2.70
C HIS A 158 13.59 -24.35 3.41
N GLN A 159 13.75 -23.87 4.65
CA GLN A 159 15.04 -23.91 5.36
C GLN A 159 14.89 -24.32 6.83
N PRO A 160 15.74 -25.22 7.36
CA PRO A 160 15.63 -25.72 8.72
C PRO A 160 16.16 -24.74 9.80
N TYR A 161 16.62 -23.55 9.42
CA TYR A 161 17.18 -22.53 10.31
C TYR A 161 16.65 -21.14 9.97
N LEU A 162 16.46 -20.32 11.00
CA LEU A 162 16.04 -18.93 10.84
C LEU A 162 17.25 -18.03 10.51
N ARG A 163 17.19 -17.29 9.41
CA ARG A 163 18.18 -16.25 9.04
C ARG A 163 17.94 -14.96 9.81
N THR A 164 18.93 -14.08 9.81
CA THR A 164 18.89 -12.76 10.49
C THR A 164 17.64 -11.95 10.14
N GLY A 165 17.16 -12.00 8.89
CA GLY A 165 15.92 -11.35 8.46
C GLY A 165 14.68 -11.91 9.18
N GLU A 166 14.56 -13.23 9.28
CA GLU A 166 13.41 -13.89 9.94
C GLU A 166 13.40 -13.65 11.45
N ILE A 167 14.58 -13.59 12.09
CA ILE A 167 14.71 -13.21 13.49
C ILE A 167 14.28 -11.75 13.70
N LYS A 168 14.64 -10.84 12.80
CA LYS A 168 14.20 -9.45 12.82
C LYS A 168 12.68 -9.34 12.62
N LEU A 169 12.11 -10.13 11.70
CA LEU A 169 10.65 -10.20 11.49
C LEU A 169 9.90 -10.67 12.74
N LEU A 170 10.41 -11.68 13.44
CA LEU A 170 9.85 -12.14 14.71
C LEU A 170 9.91 -11.06 15.81
N LYS A 171 11.01 -10.29 15.88
CA LYS A 171 11.09 -9.16 16.81
C LYS A 171 10.06 -8.08 16.48
N VAL A 172 9.87 -7.77 15.21
CA VAL A 172 8.86 -6.82 14.74
C VAL A 172 7.46 -7.23 15.18
N THR A 173 7.08 -8.50 14.96
CA THR A 173 5.75 -9.00 15.35
C THR A 173 5.59 -9.03 16.86
N CYS A 174 6.63 -9.39 17.62
CA CYS A 174 6.59 -9.32 19.08
C CYS A 174 6.43 -7.89 19.60
N HIS A 175 7.23 -6.92 19.15
CA HIS A 175 7.13 -5.54 19.62
C HIS A 175 5.83 -4.84 19.18
N GLY A 176 5.29 -5.16 18.01
CA GLY A 176 4.05 -4.54 17.51
C GLY A 176 2.76 -5.12 18.09
N ILE A 177 2.71 -6.43 18.35
CA ILE A 177 1.46 -7.13 18.70
C ILE A 177 1.33 -7.38 20.21
N LEU A 178 2.43 -7.70 20.90
CA LEU A 178 2.40 -8.01 22.34
C LEU A 178 1.80 -6.87 23.20
N PRO A 179 2.07 -5.58 22.92
CA PRO A 179 1.46 -4.47 23.68
C PRO A 179 -0.06 -4.30 23.45
N LEU A 180 -0.64 -4.96 22.44
CA LEU A 180 -2.07 -4.90 22.15
C LEU A 180 -2.89 -5.98 22.87
N VAL A 181 -2.21 -7.00 23.41
CA VAL A 181 -2.84 -8.19 24.01
C VAL A 181 -2.74 -8.18 25.56
N VAL A 182 -1.89 -7.32 26.12
CA VAL A 182 -1.73 -7.09 27.57
C VAL A 182 -2.44 -5.81 27.99
#